data_AF-A0A8X6FS58-F1
#
_entry.id   AF-A0A8X6FS58-F1
#
_cell.length_a   1.000
_cell.length_b   1.000
_cell.length_c   1.000
_cell.angle_alpha   90.00
_cell.angle_beta   90.00
_cell.angle_gamma   90.00
#
_symmetry.space_group_name_H-M   'P 1'
#
loop_
_entity.id
_entity.type
_entity.pdbx_description
1 polymer ?
#
loop_
_entity_poly.entity_id
_entity_poly.type
_entity_poly.pdbx_seq_one_letter_code
_entity_poly.pdbx_strand_id
1 'polypeptide(L)' 'EFEKAFICPACDTALSGKYDIVKVDLNPNEQYKSMVLAGQRPEVIFEICSRAISFWTYQVTETEGYFLLK' A
#
# COMPACT_ATOMS: atom_id res chain seq x y z
N GLU A 1 -20.06 4.30 -9.98
CA GLU A 1 -19.28 5.30 -10.74
C GLU A 1 -17.77 4.94 -10.83
N PHE A 2 -17.44 3.68 -11.18
CA PHE A 2 -16.08 3.23 -11.53
C PHE A 2 -16.17 1.99 -12.45
N GLU A 3 -17.13 1.96 -13.37
CA GLU A 3 -17.18 0.93 -14.42
C GLU A 3 -16.18 1.20 -15.56
N LYS A 4 -15.33 2.23 -15.43
CA LYS A 4 -14.35 2.61 -16.44
C LYS A 4 -12.94 2.20 -16.01
N ALA A 5 -12.42 1.24 -16.77
CA ALA A 5 -11.05 0.80 -16.92
C ALA A 5 -10.44 0.10 -15.69
N PHE A 6 -10.64 -1.22 -15.64
CA PHE A 6 -9.71 -2.16 -15.00
C PHE A 6 -8.38 -2.18 -15.77
N ILE A 7 -7.68 -1.06 -15.84
CA ILE A 7 -6.43 -0.91 -16.57
C ILE A 7 -5.42 -0.29 -15.61
N CYS A 8 -4.26 -0.94 -15.46
CA CYS A 8 -3.19 -0.44 -14.62
C CYS A 8 -2.67 0.90 -15.18
N PRO A 9 -2.70 1.99 -14.42
CA PRO A 9 -2.24 3.30 -14.91
C PRO A 9 -0.72 3.39 -15.14
N ALA A 10 0.06 2.39 -14.71
CA ALA A 10 1.51 2.35 -14.88
C ALA A 10 1.96 1.56 -16.12
N CYS A 11 1.19 0.55 -16.54
CA CYS A 11 1.62 -0.39 -17.59
C CYS A 11 0.51 -0.83 -18.55
N ASP A 12 -0.66 -0.18 -18.50
CA ASP A 12 -1.84 -0.45 -19.34
C ASP A 12 -2.36 -1.90 -19.32
N THR A 13 -1.94 -2.69 -18.34
CA THR A 13 -2.36 -4.09 -18.20
C THR A 13 -3.80 -4.17 -17.70
N ALA A 14 -4.61 -5.05 -18.30
CA ALA A 14 -5.99 -5.28 -17.88
C ALA A 14 -6.06 -6.02 -16.53
N LEU A 15 -6.70 -5.41 -15.55
CA LEU A 15 -6.85 -5.85 -14.15
C LEU A 15 -8.21 -6.55 -13.93
N SER A 16 -8.45 -7.65 -14.64
CA SER A 16 -9.75 -8.35 -14.65
C SER A 16 -10.00 -9.30 -13.46
N GLY A 17 -8.99 -9.54 -12.64
CA GLY A 17 -9.06 -10.41 -11.47
C GLY A 17 -9.78 -9.77 -10.28
N LYS A 18 -10.47 -10.61 -9.49
CA LYS A 18 -11.25 -10.20 -8.30
C LYS A 18 -10.42 -9.44 -7.24
N TYR A 19 -9.11 -9.60 -7.24
CA TYR A 19 -8.18 -8.99 -6.28
C TYR A 19 -7.12 -8.10 -6.94
N ASP A 20 -7.27 -7.80 -8.23
CA ASP A 20 -6.30 -6.96 -8.95
C ASP A 20 -6.36 -5.50 -8.51
N ILE A 21 -7.50 -5.08 -7.93
CA ILE A 21 -7.69 -3.75 -7.36
C ILE A 21 -8.14 -3.89 -5.92
N VAL A 22 -7.27 -3.46 -4.99
CA VAL A 22 -7.61 -3.34 -3.57
C VAL A 22 -7.58 -1.86 -3.21
N LYS A 23 -8.70 -1.34 -2.70
CA LYS A 23 -8.75 -0.01 -2.10
C LYS A 23 -8.35 -0.12 -0.64
N VAL A 24 -7.29 0.58 -0.28
CA VAL A 24 -6.81 0.66 1.10
C VAL A 24 -6.97 2.10 1.56
N ASP A 25 -7.55 2.28 2.74
CA ASP A 25 -7.54 3.56 3.43
C ASP A 25 -6.13 3.78 4.02
N LEU A 26 -5.47 4.87 3.62
CA LEU A 26 -4.13 5.23 4.08
C LEU A 26 -4.14 5.93 5.44
N ASN A 27 -5.32 6.30 5.96
CA ASN A 27 -5.46 6.91 7.28
C ASN A 27 -6.51 6.18 8.14
N PRO A 28 -6.29 4.88 8.44
CA PRO A 28 -7.21 4.13 9.28
C PRO A 28 -7.25 4.70 10.70
N ASN A 29 -8.37 4.51 11.39
CA ASN A 29 -8.52 4.93 12.80
C ASN A 29 -7.64 4.09 13.75
N GLU A 30 -7.39 4.61 14.96
CA GLU A 30 -6.54 3.96 15.97
C GLU A 30 -7.10 2.60 16.43
N GLN A 31 -8.43 2.46 16.46
CA GLN A 31 -9.08 1.20 16.83
C GLN A 31 -8.78 0.10 15.79
N TYR A 32 -8.78 0.44 14.51
CA TYR A 32 -8.47 -0.48 13.42
C TYR A 32 -6.99 -0.87 13.46
N LYS A 33 -6.08 0.09 13.66
CA LYS A 33 -4.64 -0.19 13.83
C LYS A 33 -4.40 -1.16 14.99
N SER A 34 -5.10 -0.97 16.10
CA SER A 34 -5.01 -1.86 17.27
C SER A 34 -5.59 -3.24 16.97
N MET A 35 -6.73 -3.29 16.27
CA MET A 35 -7.43 -4.52 15.92
C MET A 35 -6.60 -5.42 15.00
N VAL A 36 -5.94 -4.86 13.98
CA VAL A 36 -5.13 -5.66 13.04
C VAL A 36 -3.87 -6.25 13.67
N LEU A 37 -3.38 -5.64 14.77
CA LEU A 37 -2.20 -6.12 15.50
C LEU A 37 -2.57 -7.05 16.68
N ALA A 38 -3.82 -7.04 17.14
CA ALA A 38 -4.25 -7.83 18.27
C ALA A 38 -4.09 -9.34 18.01
N GLY A 39 -3.51 -10.06 18.97
CA GLY A 39 -3.32 -11.52 18.91
C GLY A 39 -2.16 -11.98 18.03
N GLN A 40 -1.42 -11.06 17.40
CA GLN A 40 -0.21 -11.39 16.66
C GLN A 40 0.96 -11.66 17.60
N ARG A 41 1.88 -12.53 17.18
CA ARG A 41 3.14 -12.73 17.90
C ARG A 41 4.09 -11.56 17.67
N PRO A 42 4.98 -11.24 18.62
CA PRO A 42 5.92 -10.13 18.48
C PRO A 42 6.73 -10.18 17.18
N GLU A 43 7.15 -11.37 16.73
CA GLU A 43 7.95 -11.54 15.51
C GLU A 43 7.19 -11.09 14.26
N VAL A 44 5.88 -11.39 14.21
CA VAL A 44 5.01 -11.00 13.09
C VAL A 44 4.81 -9.49 13.06
N ILE A 45 4.65 -8.87 14.24
CA ILE A 45 4.51 -7.41 14.35
C ILE A 45 5.77 -6.72 13.82
N PHE A 46 6.96 -7.20 14.21
CA PHE A 46 8.22 -6.64 13.70
C PHE A 46 8.38 -6.84 12.19
N GLU A 47 7.98 -7.99 11.65
CA GLU A 47 8.00 -8.23 10.21
C GLU A 47 7.11 -7.21 9.46
N ILE A 48 5.88 -7.00 9.93
CA ILE A 48 4.94 -6.02 9.36
C ILE A 48 5.55 -4.62 9.39
N CYS A 49 6.07 -4.19 10.54
CA CYS A 49 6.70 -2.87 10.69
C CYS A 49 7.88 -2.69 9.74
N SER A 50 8.76 -3.70 9.63
CA SER A 50 9.92 -3.64 8.74
C SER A 50 9.49 -3.46 7.28
N ARG A 51 8.51 -4.25 6.81
CA ARG A 51 8.02 -4.17 5.42
C ARG A 51 7.33 -2.83 5.14
N ALA A 52 6.55 -2.32 6.09
CA ALA A 52 5.88 -1.03 5.97
C ALA A 52 6.89 0.13 5.88
N ILE A 53 7.92 0.13 6.72
CA ILE A 53 8.98 1.14 6.68
C ILE A 53 9.76 1.04 5.37
N SER A 54 10.17 -0.15 4.94
CA SER A 54 10.88 -0.31 3.66
C SER A 54 10.06 0.21 2.48
N PHE A 55 8.76 -0.06 2.45
CA PHE A 55 7.86 0.46 1.43
C PHE A 55 7.73 1.99 1.48
N TRP A 56 7.57 2.57 2.67
CA TRP A 56 7.52 4.02 2.83
C TRP A 56 8.83 4.68 2.38
N THR A 57 9.98 4.14 2.77
CA THR A 57 11.29 4.64 2.35
C THR A 57 11.43 4.60 0.84
N TYR A 58 11.07 3.47 0.21
CA TYR A 58 11.04 3.34 -1.26
C TYR A 58 10.22 4.47 -1.90
N GLN A 59 8.98 4.65 -1.45
CA GLN A 59 8.10 5.73 -1.94
C GLN A 59 8.75 7.11 -1.81
N VAL A 60 9.30 7.45 -0.65
CA VAL A 60 9.95 8.75 -0.40
C VAL A 60 11.16 8.92 -1.31
N THR A 61 12.02 7.91 -1.44
CA THR A 61 13.23 8.01 -2.26
C THR A 61 12.93 8.19 -3.75
N GLU A 62 11.92 7.51 -4.29
CA GLU A 62 11.53 7.70 -5.70
C GLU A 62 10.74 8.98 -5.91
N THR A 63 9.92 9.42 -4.96
CA THR A 63 9.25 10.72 -5.10
C THR A 63 10.23 11.88 -4.98
N GLU A 64 11.23 11.82 -4.11
CA GLU A 64 12.32 12.80 -4.04
C GLU A 64 13.16 12.80 -5.33
N GLY A 65 13.52 11.63 -5.86
CA GLY A 65 14.22 11.51 -7.13
C GLY A 65 13.44 12.10 -8.31
N TYR A 66 12.13 11.91 -8.37
CA TYR A 66 11.26 12.54 -9.36
C TYR A 66 11.11 14.05 -9.16
N PHE A 67 11.17 14.56 -7.93
CA PHE A 67 11.10 15.99 -7.65
C PHE A 67 12.40 16.74 -8.00
N LEU A 68 13.54 16.05 -7.96
CA LEU A 68 14.85 16.61 -8.35
C LEU A 68 15.15 16.51 -9.86
N LEU A 69 14.38 15.72 -10.61
CA LEU A 69 14.50 15.55 -12.06
C LEU A 69 13.46 16.35 -12.88
N LYS A 70 12.68 17.21 -12.22
CA LYS A 70 11.86 18.26 -12.84
C LYS A 70 12.42 19.64 -12.50
#